data_AF-A0A1A3BSP8-F1
#
_entry.id   AF-A0A1A3BSP8-F1
#
_cell.length_a   1.000
_cell.length_b   1.000
_cell.length_c   1.000
_cell.angle_alpha   90.00
_cell.angle_beta   90.00
_cell.angle_gamma   90.00
#
_symmetry.space_group_name_H-M   'P 1'
#
loop_
_entity.id
_entity.type
_entity.pdbx_description
1 polymer ?
#
loop_
_entity_poly.entity_id
_entity_poly.type
_entity_poly.pdbx_seq_one_letter_code
_entity_poly.pdbx_strand_id
1 'polypeptide(L)'
;MGELVNTDAFASRIESVVETGVWFSVCSAVIAAALFVSAEWYQRRELQASRVLKVLLFGAIAGFISGAVAQGVFLLDIGSFDFKNYVLRTFCWGLAGAIIGGLLSRTVPNLGLSRGSAAGFIGGCIGGLLFVLVSNGLPETLGRVIGLGSLGLALGLAMYLVENLFREASLEVIWAYNETTRVSLGPQPITIGGDIEDQIFLRGLPSHLGSIVLNNGQIEHLDNSNGTRTPLTDGSRLTIGPIQLVVHATQ
;
A
#
# COMPACT_ATOMS: atom_id res chain seq x y z
N MET A 1 15.19 -43.00 19.21
CA MET A 1 16.08 -41.85 19.46
C MET A 1 16.22 -40.95 18.23
N GLY A 2 16.66 -41.43 17.06
CA GLY A 2 16.78 -40.60 15.85
C GLY A 2 15.45 -40.03 15.29
N GLU A 3 14.35 -40.78 15.32
CA GLU A 3 13.03 -40.29 14.88
C GLU A 3 12.43 -39.23 15.81
N LEU A 4 12.63 -39.38 17.13
CA LEU A 4 12.15 -38.40 18.12
C LEU A 4 12.89 -37.07 17.96
N VAL A 5 14.22 -37.10 17.80
CA VAL A 5 15.06 -35.89 17.59
C VAL A 5 14.70 -35.15 16.29
N ASN A 6 14.39 -35.87 15.21
CA ASN A 6 13.95 -35.23 13.96
C ASN A 6 12.55 -34.61 14.06
N THR A 7 11.66 -35.19 14.88
CA THR A 7 10.31 -34.66 15.10
C THR A 7 10.36 -33.37 15.91
N ASP A 8 11.20 -33.31 16.95
CA ASP A 8 11.39 -32.11 17.78
C ASP A 8 12.05 -30.96 17.00
N ALA A 9 13.04 -31.28 16.16
CA ALA A 9 13.71 -30.31 15.30
C ALA A 9 12.78 -29.75 14.21
N PHE A 10 11.87 -30.57 13.68
CA PHE A 10 10.87 -30.11 12.73
C PHE A 10 9.82 -29.22 13.40
N ALA A 11 9.30 -29.64 14.56
CA ALA A 11 8.30 -28.88 15.31
C ALA A 11 8.81 -27.48 15.68
N SER A 12 10.04 -27.38 16.20
CA SER A 12 10.66 -26.10 16.56
C SER A 12 10.86 -25.17 15.36
N ARG A 13 11.17 -25.70 14.17
CA ARG A 13 11.25 -24.90 12.93
C ARG A 13 9.89 -24.34 12.53
N ILE A 14 8.84 -25.17 12.60
CA ILE A 14 7.47 -24.75 12.28
C ILE A 14 6.99 -23.70 13.29
N GLU A 15 7.26 -23.89 14.58
CA GLU A 15 6.92 -22.93 15.62
C GLU A 15 7.55 -21.55 15.34
N SER A 16 8.84 -21.51 15.01
CA SER A 16 9.53 -20.27 14.67
C SER A 16 8.94 -19.56 13.45
N VAL A 17 8.55 -20.32 12.41
CA VAL A 17 7.88 -19.80 11.20
C VAL A 17 6.52 -19.21 11.55
N VAL A 18 5.72 -19.91 12.35
CA VAL A 18 4.39 -19.47 12.77
C VAL A 18 4.49 -18.23 13.66
N GLU A 19 5.38 -18.23 14.65
CA GLU A 19 5.58 -17.08 15.54
C GLU A 19 5.98 -15.82 14.77
N THR A 20 6.93 -15.96 13.83
CA THR A 20 7.37 -14.85 12.99
C THR A 20 6.25 -14.39 12.05
N GLY A 21 5.50 -15.33 11.46
CA GLY A 21 4.33 -15.02 10.65
C GLY A 21 3.27 -14.24 11.42
N VAL A 22 2.97 -14.62 12.67
CA VAL A 22 2.00 -13.91 13.53
C VAL A 22 2.47 -12.49 13.84
N TRP A 23 3.75 -12.30 14.15
CA TRP A 23 4.32 -10.96 14.35
C TRP A 23 4.15 -10.06 13.13
N PHE A 24 4.52 -10.56 11.95
CA PHE A 24 4.37 -9.79 10.72
C PHE A 24 2.90 -9.57 10.34
N SER A 25 2.01 -10.52 10.66
CA SER A 25 0.56 -10.38 10.46
C SER A 25 0.01 -9.16 11.19
N VAL A 26 0.26 -9.05 12.50
CA VAL A 26 -0.23 -7.92 13.30
C VAL A 26 0.31 -6.59 12.79
N CYS A 27 1.62 -6.50 12.55
CA CYS A 27 2.24 -5.24 12.15
C CYS A 27 1.86 -4.84 10.72
N SER A 28 1.79 -5.78 9.78
CA SER A 28 1.35 -5.52 8.41
C SER A 28 -0.11 -5.09 8.35
N ALA A 29 -0.99 -5.65 9.20
CA ALA A 29 -2.36 -5.18 9.32
C ALA A 29 -2.42 -3.71 9.75
N VAL A 30 -1.64 -3.33 10.77
CA VAL A 30 -1.57 -1.94 11.25
C VAL A 30 -1.02 -1.01 10.16
N ILE A 31 0.06 -1.39 9.47
CA ILE A 31 0.62 -0.61 8.36
C ILE A 31 -0.41 -0.43 7.24
N ALA A 32 -1.08 -1.52 6.82
CA ALA A 32 -2.09 -1.48 5.77
C ALA A 32 -3.24 -0.53 6.13
N ALA A 33 -3.76 -0.63 7.36
CA ALA A 33 -4.82 0.23 7.84
C ALA A 33 -4.36 1.70 7.94
N ALA A 34 -3.15 1.95 8.44
CA ALA A 34 -2.60 3.30 8.54
C ALA A 34 -2.46 3.96 7.16
N LEU A 35 -1.92 3.23 6.17
CA LEU A 35 -1.81 3.72 4.79
C LEU A 35 -3.19 3.99 4.17
N PHE A 36 -4.15 3.08 4.35
CA PHE A 36 -5.51 3.24 3.83
C PHE A 36 -6.24 4.43 4.47
N VAL A 37 -6.22 4.53 5.80
CA VAL A 37 -6.85 5.65 6.52
C VAL A 37 -6.20 6.98 6.13
N SER A 38 -4.88 7.01 5.98
CA SER A 38 -4.17 8.20 5.50
C SER A 38 -4.62 8.58 4.08
N ALA A 39 -4.78 7.61 3.18
CA ALA A 39 -5.25 7.84 1.82
C ALA A 39 -6.68 8.41 1.78
N GLU A 40 -7.59 7.77 2.50
CA GLU A 40 -9.00 8.16 2.53
C GLU A 40 -9.19 9.53 3.21
N TRP A 41 -8.46 9.81 4.30
CA TRP A 41 -8.46 11.13 4.92
C TRP A 41 -7.95 12.19 3.95
N TYR A 42 -6.79 11.96 3.32
CA TYR A 42 -6.22 12.91 2.35
C TYR A 42 -7.20 13.23 1.21
N GLN A 43 -7.98 12.24 0.77
CA GLN A 43 -8.99 12.38 -0.29
C GLN A 43 -10.37 12.83 0.22
N ARG A 44 -10.51 13.14 1.51
CA ARG A 44 -11.78 13.54 2.17
C ARG A 44 -12.93 12.55 1.99
N ARG A 45 -12.61 11.26 1.99
CA ARG A 45 -13.62 10.19 1.90
C ARG A 45 -14.09 9.75 3.28
N GLU A 46 -15.29 9.20 3.32
CA GLU A 46 -15.85 8.64 4.55
C GLU A 46 -15.20 7.29 4.88
N LEU A 47 -14.69 7.17 6.10
CA LEU A 47 -14.10 5.93 6.59
C LEU A 47 -15.19 4.89 6.90
N GLN A 48 -15.34 3.91 6.00
CA GLN A 48 -16.21 2.77 6.25
C GLN A 48 -15.51 1.70 7.09
N ALA A 49 -16.12 1.35 8.23
CA ALA A 49 -15.60 0.31 9.11
C ALA A 49 -15.41 -1.05 8.41
N SER A 50 -16.31 -1.40 7.48
CA SER A 50 -16.22 -2.63 6.69
C SER A 50 -14.99 -2.65 5.76
N ARG A 51 -14.63 -1.52 5.16
CA ARG A 51 -13.42 -1.39 4.32
C ARG A 51 -12.16 -1.44 5.16
N VAL A 52 -12.13 -0.73 6.29
CA VAL A 52 -11.00 -0.78 7.24
C VAL A 52 -10.77 -2.21 7.72
N LEU A 53 -11.83 -2.95 8.06
CA LEU A 53 -11.73 -4.35 8.47
C LEU A 53 -11.19 -5.24 7.34
N LYS A 54 -11.65 -5.06 6.09
CA LYS A 54 -11.10 -5.80 4.94
C LYS A 54 -9.61 -5.52 4.73
N VAL A 55 -9.19 -4.25 4.86
CA VAL A 55 -7.77 -3.86 4.73
C VAL A 55 -6.94 -4.45 5.88
N LEU A 56 -7.44 -4.45 7.11
CA LEU A 56 -6.79 -5.09 8.25
C LEU A 56 -6.59 -6.60 8.01
N LEU A 57 -7.65 -7.30 7.59
CA LEU A 57 -7.59 -8.75 7.32
C LEU A 57 -6.64 -9.06 6.16
N PHE A 58 -6.70 -8.28 5.08
CA PHE A 58 -5.81 -8.45 3.95
C PHE A 58 -4.34 -8.18 4.33
N GLY A 59 -4.09 -7.12 5.11
CA GLY A 59 -2.77 -6.81 5.63
C GLY A 59 -2.23 -7.88 6.57
N ALA A 60 -3.09 -8.48 7.41
CA ALA A 60 -2.75 -9.60 8.28
C ALA A 60 -2.30 -10.83 7.49
N ILE A 61 -3.08 -11.22 6.47
CA ILE A 61 -2.76 -12.34 5.59
C ILE A 61 -1.44 -12.09 4.84
N ALA A 62 -1.28 -10.88 4.28
CA ALA A 62 -0.05 -10.49 3.59
C ALA A 62 1.18 -10.54 4.52
N GLY A 63 1.04 -10.06 5.76
CA GLY A 63 2.07 -10.10 6.77
C GLY A 63 2.44 -11.53 7.16
N PHE A 64 1.45 -12.39 7.39
CA PHE A 64 1.70 -13.78 7.74
C PHE A 64 2.48 -14.52 6.64
N ILE A 65 2.04 -14.41 5.38
CA ILE A 65 2.71 -15.03 4.24
C ILE A 65 4.15 -14.52 4.13
N SER A 66 4.33 -13.20 4.22
CA SER A 66 5.62 -12.54 4.14
C SER A 66 6.59 -13.01 5.24
N GLY A 67 6.15 -12.98 6.50
CA GLY A 67 6.95 -13.42 7.65
C GLY A 67 7.28 -14.91 7.60
N ALA A 68 6.32 -15.75 7.19
CA ALA A 68 6.53 -17.19 7.06
C ALA A 68 7.55 -17.52 5.96
N VAL A 69 7.45 -16.85 4.79
CA VAL A 69 8.41 -17.02 3.68
C VAL A 69 9.81 -16.55 4.09
N ALA A 70 9.91 -15.36 4.69
CA ALA A 70 11.19 -14.81 5.12
C ALA A 70 11.87 -15.68 6.19
N GLN A 71 11.10 -16.18 7.16
CA GLN A 71 11.60 -17.09 8.19
C GLN A 71 11.99 -18.45 7.60
N GLY A 72 11.21 -18.99 6.66
CA GLY A 72 11.56 -20.22 5.95
C GLY A 72 12.89 -20.12 5.20
N VAL A 73 13.15 -18.98 4.53
CA VAL A 73 14.44 -18.71 3.88
C VAL A 73 15.56 -18.55 4.89
N PHE A 74 15.31 -17.88 6.03
CA PHE A 74 16.32 -17.68 7.07
C PHE A 74 16.73 -18.99 7.78
N LEU A 75 15.84 -19.98 7.81
CA LEU A 75 16.12 -21.30 8.38
C LEU A 75 17.04 -22.16 7.50
N LEU A 76 17.27 -21.78 6.24
CA LEU A 76 18.25 -22.45 5.38
C LEU A 76 19.66 -22.26 5.96
N ASP A 77 20.45 -23.33 5.97
CA ASP A 77 21.82 -23.28 6.48
C ASP A 77 22.77 -22.86 5.37
N ILE A 78 22.97 -21.55 5.24
CA ILE A 78 23.72 -20.93 4.15
C ILE A 78 24.80 -20.01 4.74
N GLY A 79 26.05 -20.28 4.39
CA GLY A 79 27.18 -19.41 4.69
C GLY A 79 27.67 -19.45 6.14
N SER A 80 28.51 -18.49 6.51
CA SER A 80 29.00 -18.33 7.88
C SER A 80 27.96 -17.70 8.80
N PHE A 81 28.18 -17.76 10.11
CA PHE A 81 27.34 -17.11 11.12
C PHE A 81 27.14 -15.61 10.84
N ASP A 82 28.22 -14.91 10.50
CA ASP A 82 28.16 -13.47 10.18
C ASP A 82 27.38 -13.21 8.88
N PHE A 83 27.61 -14.04 7.85
CA PHE A 83 26.86 -13.93 6.61
C PHE A 83 25.36 -14.12 6.86
N LYS A 84 24.99 -15.12 7.66
CA LYS A 84 23.61 -15.40 8.00
C LYS A 84 22.95 -14.24 8.76
N ASN A 85 23.64 -13.68 9.76
CA ASN A 85 23.07 -12.63 10.59
C ASN A 85 23.02 -11.25 9.94
N TYR A 86 24.02 -10.87 9.14
CA TYR A 86 24.09 -9.53 8.56
C TYR A 86 23.54 -9.47 7.13
N VAL A 87 23.83 -10.48 6.31
CA VAL A 87 23.47 -10.46 4.88
C VAL A 87 22.14 -11.18 4.65
N LEU A 88 22.04 -12.46 5.02
CA LEU A 88 20.83 -13.24 4.80
C LEU A 88 19.64 -12.66 5.56
N ARG A 89 19.83 -12.27 6.83
CA ARG A 89 18.76 -11.66 7.62
C ARG A 89 18.24 -10.36 7.01
N THR A 90 19.14 -9.47 6.58
CA THR A 90 18.78 -8.23 5.87
C THR A 90 18.03 -8.53 4.58
N PHE A 91 18.48 -9.52 3.81
CA PHE A 91 17.80 -9.96 2.60
C PHE A 91 16.41 -10.54 2.88
N CYS A 92 16.24 -11.35 3.94
CA CYS A 92 14.94 -11.88 4.36
C CYS A 92 13.97 -10.75 4.73
N TRP A 93 14.44 -9.70 5.40
CA TRP A 93 13.64 -8.50 5.67
C TRP A 93 13.28 -7.75 4.38
N GLY A 94 14.21 -7.63 3.43
CA GLY A 94 13.95 -7.11 2.10
C GLY A 94 12.88 -7.91 1.37
N LEU A 95 13.00 -9.23 1.34
CA LEU A 95 12.02 -10.14 0.75
C LEU A 95 10.64 -9.99 1.41
N ALA A 96 10.61 -9.94 2.74
CA ALA A 96 9.38 -9.73 3.49
C ALA A 96 8.72 -8.40 3.11
N GLY A 97 9.51 -7.33 3.06
CA GLY A 97 9.07 -6.01 2.65
C GLY A 97 8.55 -5.99 1.21
N ALA A 98 9.20 -6.69 0.28
CA ALA A 98 8.78 -6.77 -1.13
C ALA A 98 7.42 -7.44 -1.29
N ILE A 99 7.18 -8.52 -0.54
CA ILE A 99 5.90 -9.24 -0.51
C ILE A 99 4.81 -8.35 0.10
N ILE A 100 5.07 -7.72 1.25
CA ILE A 100 4.11 -6.82 1.90
C ILE A 100 3.79 -5.64 0.98
N GLY A 101 4.80 -4.92 0.50
CA GLY A 101 4.61 -3.76 -0.38
C GLY A 101 3.87 -4.11 -1.66
N GLY A 102 4.16 -5.27 -2.26
CA GLY A 102 3.48 -5.73 -3.47
C GLY A 102 2.03 -6.19 -3.22
N LEU A 103 1.75 -6.84 -2.09
CA LEU A 103 0.38 -7.22 -1.76
C LEU A 103 -0.45 -5.97 -1.41
N LEU A 104 0.08 -5.09 -0.56
CA LEU A 104 -0.59 -3.87 -0.13
C LEU A 104 -0.78 -2.84 -1.26
N SER A 105 0.02 -2.91 -2.34
CA SER A 105 -0.22 -2.06 -3.52
C SER A 105 -1.57 -2.34 -4.21
N ARG A 106 -2.27 -3.42 -3.87
CA ARG A 106 -3.63 -3.70 -4.36
C ARG A 106 -4.70 -2.94 -3.59
N THR A 107 -4.41 -2.55 -2.35
CA THR A 107 -5.33 -1.77 -1.50
C THR A 107 -5.02 -0.28 -1.56
N VAL A 108 -3.78 0.09 -1.88
CA VAL A 108 -3.35 1.49 -2.01
C VAL A 108 -3.51 1.93 -3.48
N PRO A 109 -4.35 2.93 -3.78
CA PRO A 109 -4.49 3.44 -5.14
C PRO A 109 -3.16 3.99 -5.65
N ASN A 110 -2.93 3.86 -6.95
CA ASN A 110 -1.77 4.40 -7.69
C ASN A 110 -0.37 3.84 -7.38
N LEU A 111 -0.13 3.15 -6.24
CA LEU A 111 1.22 2.63 -5.90
C LEU A 111 1.73 1.63 -6.94
N GLY A 112 0.88 0.68 -7.37
CA GLY A 112 1.23 -0.35 -8.35
C GLY A 112 2.19 -1.43 -7.79
N LEU A 113 2.09 -2.64 -8.33
CA LEU A 113 2.80 -3.82 -7.81
C LEU A 113 4.33 -3.65 -7.82
N SER A 114 4.89 -3.16 -8.93
CA SER A 114 6.34 -3.02 -9.09
C SER A 114 6.93 -2.00 -8.11
N ARG A 115 6.30 -0.82 -7.98
CA ARG A 115 6.78 0.24 -7.10
C ARG A 115 6.56 -0.13 -5.63
N GLY A 116 5.42 -0.73 -5.31
CA GLY A 116 5.13 -1.26 -3.98
C GLY A 116 6.15 -2.31 -3.54
N SER A 117 6.44 -3.31 -4.40
CA SER A 117 7.46 -4.31 -4.10
C SER A 117 8.88 -3.73 -4.04
N ALA A 118 9.24 -2.79 -4.91
CA ALA A 118 10.56 -2.16 -4.87
C ALA A 118 10.76 -1.32 -3.61
N ALA A 119 9.79 -0.47 -3.27
CA ALA A 119 9.81 0.32 -2.04
C ALA A 119 9.82 -0.57 -0.80
N GLY A 120 9.01 -1.62 -0.81
CA GLY A 120 8.99 -2.63 0.23
C GLY A 120 10.33 -3.35 0.39
N PHE A 121 10.98 -3.72 -0.71
CA PHE A 121 12.31 -4.35 -0.66
C PHE A 121 13.37 -3.43 -0.06
N ILE A 122 13.43 -2.18 -0.54
CA ILE A 122 14.40 -1.19 -0.05
C ILE A 122 14.14 -0.88 1.43
N GLY A 123 12.89 -0.60 1.79
CA GLY A 123 12.48 -0.36 3.17
C GLY A 123 12.73 -1.57 4.08
N GLY A 124 12.49 -2.77 3.57
CA GLY A 124 12.78 -4.03 4.24
C GLY A 124 14.28 -4.21 4.50
N CYS A 125 15.15 -3.97 3.51
CA CYS A 125 16.60 -4.04 3.71
C CYS A 125 17.08 -3.02 4.74
N ILE A 126 16.60 -1.77 4.68
CA ILE A 126 16.91 -0.74 5.68
C ILE A 126 16.42 -1.19 7.07
N GLY A 127 15.20 -1.71 7.15
CA GLY A 127 14.63 -2.22 8.39
C GLY A 127 15.34 -3.45 8.95
N GLY A 128 15.84 -4.32 8.09
CA GLY A 128 16.66 -5.47 8.46
C GLY A 128 18.00 -5.04 9.05
N LEU A 129 18.66 -4.05 8.43
CA LEU A 129 19.89 -3.48 8.98
C LEU A 129 19.64 -2.81 10.33
N LEU A 130 18.61 -1.99 10.45
CA LEU A 130 18.23 -1.37 11.72
C LEU A 130 17.86 -2.40 12.78
N PHE A 131 17.12 -3.45 12.41
CA PHE A 131 16.80 -4.58 13.27
C PHE A 131 18.08 -5.18 13.84
N VAL A 132 19.08 -5.48 13.00
CA VAL A 132 20.33 -6.10 13.44
C VAL A 132 21.11 -5.17 14.37
N LEU A 133 21.26 -3.90 13.99
CA LEU A 133 22.01 -2.92 14.78
C LEU A 133 21.39 -2.69 16.16
N VAL A 134 20.07 -2.59 16.24
CA VAL A 134 19.34 -2.42 17.51
C VAL A 134 19.41 -3.69 18.35
N SER A 135 19.19 -4.85 17.73
CA SER A 135 19.17 -6.14 18.47
C SER A 135 20.53 -6.54 19.04
N ASN A 136 21.62 -5.90 18.60
CA ASN A 136 22.96 -6.10 19.19
C ASN A 136 23.13 -5.47 20.58
N GLY A 137 22.29 -4.51 20.96
CA GLY A 137 22.41 -3.79 22.24
C GLY A 137 21.11 -3.62 23.02
N LEU A 138 19.96 -3.90 22.40
CA LEU A 138 18.62 -3.74 22.97
C LEU A 138 17.78 -5.02 22.76
N PRO A 139 16.67 -5.19 23.49
CA PRO A 139 15.75 -6.32 23.28
C PRO A 139 15.34 -6.49 21.82
N GLU A 140 15.29 -7.74 21.35
CA GLU A 140 14.92 -8.09 19.97
C GLU A 140 13.57 -7.49 19.56
N THR A 141 12.62 -7.42 20.48
CA THR A 141 11.29 -6.82 20.25
C THR A 141 11.38 -5.36 19.81
N LEU A 142 12.30 -4.57 20.38
CA LEU A 142 12.55 -3.20 19.93
C LEU A 142 13.16 -3.17 18.54
N GLY A 143 14.10 -4.09 18.25
CA GLY A 143 14.64 -4.27 16.91
C GLY A 143 13.55 -4.53 15.88
N ARG A 144 12.58 -5.41 16.19
CA ARG A 144 11.45 -5.73 15.30
C ARG A 144 10.57 -4.51 15.06
N VAL A 145 10.23 -3.76 16.10
CA VAL A 145 9.39 -2.55 16.00
C VAL A 145 10.08 -1.48 15.15
N ILE A 146 11.38 -1.24 15.36
CA ILE A 146 12.14 -0.26 14.57
C ILE A 146 12.24 -0.71 13.11
N GLY A 147 12.55 -1.99 12.86
CA GLY A 147 12.59 -2.55 11.52
C GLY A 147 11.26 -2.39 10.78
N LEU A 148 10.15 -2.78 11.41
CA LEU A 148 8.80 -2.67 10.83
C LEU A 148 8.35 -1.21 10.67
N GLY A 149 8.72 -0.33 11.60
CA GLY A 149 8.47 1.10 11.49
C GLY A 149 9.17 1.72 10.27
N SER A 150 10.42 1.34 10.02
CA SER A 150 11.16 1.80 8.84
C SER A 150 10.57 1.27 7.52
N LEU A 151 10.08 0.03 7.51
CA LEU A 151 9.34 -0.54 6.38
C LEU A 151 8.04 0.27 6.13
N GLY A 152 7.26 0.55 7.17
CA GLY A 152 6.04 1.35 7.09
C GLY A 152 6.32 2.76 6.55
N LEU A 153 7.38 3.41 7.03
CA LEU A 153 7.84 4.71 6.53
C LEU A 153 8.22 4.66 5.04
N ALA A 154 8.96 3.64 4.61
CA ALA A 154 9.34 3.49 3.22
C ALA A 154 8.12 3.31 2.30
N LEU A 155 7.13 2.52 2.72
CA LEU A 155 5.87 2.34 1.98
C LEU A 155 5.03 3.62 1.93
N GLY A 156 4.91 4.33 3.04
CA GLY A 156 4.22 5.63 3.09
C GLY A 156 4.89 6.69 2.21
N LEU A 157 6.23 6.75 2.24
CA LEU A 157 6.98 7.65 1.37
C LEU A 157 6.81 7.27 -0.11
N ALA A 158 6.84 5.98 -0.44
CA ALA A 158 6.62 5.54 -1.81
C ALA A 158 5.21 5.89 -2.32
N MET A 159 4.17 5.73 -1.48
CA MET A 159 2.82 6.18 -1.79
C MET A 159 2.81 7.68 -2.07
N TYR A 160 3.39 8.50 -1.19
CA TYR A 160 3.48 9.95 -1.37
C TYR A 160 4.21 10.35 -2.66
N LEU A 161 5.36 9.72 -2.94
CA LEU A 161 6.14 10.00 -4.16
C LEU A 161 5.35 9.62 -5.41
N VAL A 162 4.61 8.51 -5.39
CA VAL A 162 3.79 8.09 -6.53
C VAL A 162 2.62 9.04 -6.74
N GLU A 163 1.99 9.52 -5.67
CA GLU A 163 0.88 10.48 -5.77
C GLU A 163 1.31 11.86 -6.26
N ASN A 164 2.55 12.29 -5.94
CA ASN A 164 3.00 13.66 -6.19
C ASN A 164 4.02 13.82 -7.33
N LEU A 165 4.98 12.90 -7.49
CA LEU A 165 6.04 13.01 -8.51
C LEU A 165 5.71 12.29 -9.83
N PHE A 166 4.98 11.18 -9.76
CA PHE A 166 4.67 10.35 -10.94
C PHE A 166 3.27 10.60 -11.50
N ARG A 167 2.67 11.74 -11.13
CA ARG A 167 1.37 12.16 -11.60
C ARG A 167 1.47 12.82 -12.96
N GLU A 168 0.83 12.23 -13.97
CA GLU A 168 0.74 12.82 -15.32
C GLU A 168 -0.33 13.90 -15.39
N ALA A 169 -1.43 13.76 -14.65
CA ALA A 169 -2.49 14.75 -14.58
C ALA A 169 -3.18 14.76 -13.21
N SER A 170 -3.85 15.85 -12.86
CA SER A 170 -4.70 15.96 -11.68
C SER A 170 -6.04 16.58 -12.00
N LEU A 171 -7.02 16.21 -11.21
CA LEU A 171 -8.34 16.80 -11.17
C LEU A 171 -8.46 17.65 -9.92
N GLU A 172 -8.68 18.94 -10.08
CA GLU A 172 -9.04 19.82 -8.97
C GLU A 172 -10.57 19.85 -8.83
N VAL A 173 -11.05 19.39 -7.69
CA VAL A 173 -12.46 19.38 -7.32
C VAL A 173 -12.74 20.60 -6.45
N ILE A 174 -13.56 21.51 -6.94
CA ILE A 174 -14.00 22.71 -6.24
C ILE A 174 -15.38 22.42 -5.63
N TRP A 175 -15.41 22.23 -4.31
CA TRP A 175 -16.61 21.91 -3.55
C TRP A 175 -17.41 23.17 -3.18
N ALA A 176 -16.71 24.23 -2.77
CA ALA A 176 -17.25 25.52 -2.37
C ALA A 176 -16.21 26.63 -2.51
N TYR A 177 -16.56 27.88 -2.18
CA TYR A 177 -15.62 29.00 -2.14
C TYR A 177 -14.46 28.68 -1.18
N ASN A 178 -13.24 28.58 -1.71
CA ASN A 178 -12.00 28.16 -1.01
C ASN A 178 -11.95 26.70 -0.52
N GLU A 179 -12.88 25.83 -0.92
CA GLU A 179 -12.81 24.41 -0.59
C GLU A 179 -12.48 23.60 -1.85
N THR A 180 -11.21 23.23 -1.99
CA THR A 180 -10.72 22.43 -3.11
C THR A 180 -9.99 21.16 -2.65
N THR A 181 -10.14 20.09 -3.42
CA THR A 181 -9.37 18.86 -3.29
C THR A 181 -8.69 18.56 -4.60
N ARG A 182 -7.39 18.24 -4.58
CA ARG A 182 -6.69 17.80 -5.78
C ARG A 182 -6.57 16.28 -5.77
N VAL A 183 -7.15 15.63 -6.76
CA VAL A 183 -7.12 14.17 -6.94
C VAL A 183 -6.18 13.85 -8.09
N SER A 184 -5.23 12.95 -7.87
CA SER A 184 -4.28 12.54 -8.91
C SER A 184 -4.96 11.60 -9.92
N LEU A 185 -4.88 11.93 -11.20
CA LEU A 185 -5.34 11.07 -12.29
C LEU A 185 -4.26 10.02 -12.57
N GLY A 186 -4.66 8.76 -12.56
CA GLY A 186 -3.82 7.61 -12.85
C GLY A 186 -4.50 6.63 -13.79
N PRO A 187 -3.97 5.40 -13.94
CA PRO A 187 -4.55 4.38 -14.82
C PRO A 187 -5.90 3.86 -14.32
N GLN A 188 -6.24 4.06 -13.04
CA GLN A 188 -7.57 3.75 -12.53
C GLN A 188 -8.51 4.92 -12.78
N PRO A 189 -9.70 4.69 -13.37
CA PRO A 189 -10.73 5.70 -13.54
C PRO A 189 -11.13 6.34 -12.21
N ILE A 190 -11.29 7.66 -12.20
CA ILE A 190 -11.90 8.38 -11.09
C ILE A 190 -13.41 8.38 -11.31
N THR A 191 -14.16 7.63 -10.50
CA THR A 191 -15.62 7.57 -10.57
C THR A 191 -16.27 8.73 -9.81
N ILE A 192 -17.37 9.24 -10.35
CA ILE A 192 -18.13 10.36 -9.82
C ILE A 192 -19.59 9.93 -9.74
N GLY A 193 -20.23 10.12 -8.59
CA GLY A 193 -21.63 9.77 -8.42
C GLY A 193 -22.09 9.79 -6.96
N GLY A 194 -23.28 9.24 -6.73
CA GLY A 194 -23.89 9.14 -5.40
C GLY A 194 -23.69 7.81 -4.71
N ASP A 195 -22.78 6.95 -5.19
CA ASP A 195 -22.38 5.74 -4.47
C ASP A 195 -21.21 6.06 -3.52
N ILE A 196 -21.19 5.47 -2.35
CA ILE A 196 -20.07 5.63 -1.40
C ILE A 196 -18.78 4.94 -1.90
N GLU A 197 -18.88 4.04 -2.87
CA GLU A 197 -17.75 3.50 -3.63
C GLU A 197 -17.25 4.47 -4.72
N ASP A 198 -17.98 5.56 -5.03
CA ASP A 198 -17.52 6.58 -5.96
C ASP A 198 -16.37 7.40 -5.37
N GLN A 199 -15.33 7.65 -6.18
CA GLN A 199 -14.16 8.38 -5.73
C GLN A 199 -14.47 9.85 -5.39
N ILE A 200 -15.37 10.46 -6.16
CA ILE A 200 -15.97 11.76 -5.90
C ILE A 200 -17.44 11.51 -5.58
N PHE A 201 -17.72 11.36 -4.28
CA PHE A 201 -19.05 11.10 -3.77
C PHE A 201 -19.85 12.39 -3.60
N LEU A 202 -21.04 12.44 -4.19
CA LEU A 202 -22.00 13.52 -4.09
C LEU A 202 -23.37 12.97 -3.74
N ARG A 203 -23.79 13.24 -2.51
CA ARG A 203 -25.09 12.78 -2.02
C ARG A 203 -26.23 13.33 -2.89
N GLY A 204 -27.07 12.45 -3.41
CA GLY A 204 -28.22 12.80 -4.25
C GLY A 204 -27.98 12.70 -5.76
N LEU A 205 -26.76 12.36 -6.20
CA LEU A 205 -26.52 11.97 -7.59
C LEU A 205 -26.81 10.48 -7.83
N PRO A 206 -27.05 10.06 -9.09
CA PRO A 206 -27.04 8.64 -9.44
C PRO A 206 -25.69 7.98 -9.11
N SER A 207 -25.72 6.72 -8.66
CA SER A 207 -24.51 5.90 -8.48
C SER A 207 -23.73 5.80 -9.80
N HIS A 208 -22.41 5.97 -9.74
CA HIS A 208 -21.52 5.84 -10.91
C HIS A 208 -21.95 6.70 -12.11
N LEU A 209 -22.37 7.94 -11.88
CA LEU A 209 -22.85 8.88 -12.92
C LEU A 209 -21.86 9.05 -14.08
N GLY A 210 -20.57 9.14 -13.77
CA GLY A 210 -19.52 9.28 -14.77
C GLY A 210 -18.15 8.93 -14.23
N SER A 211 -17.15 8.95 -15.11
CA SER A 211 -15.77 8.72 -14.73
C SER A 211 -14.80 9.59 -15.52
N ILE A 212 -13.70 9.99 -14.89
CA ILE A 212 -12.56 10.61 -15.57
C ILE A 212 -11.49 9.55 -15.73
N VAL A 213 -11.05 9.34 -16.97
CA VAL A 213 -10.07 8.30 -17.33
C VAL A 213 -8.86 8.98 -17.94
N LEU A 214 -7.66 8.56 -17.54
CA LEU A 214 -6.42 8.88 -18.25
C LEU A 214 -6.02 7.66 -19.08
N ASN A 215 -6.07 7.78 -20.41
CA ASN A 215 -5.74 6.70 -21.33
C ASN A 215 -4.79 7.21 -22.41
N ASN A 216 -3.61 6.58 -22.53
CA ASN A 216 -2.57 6.97 -23.49
C ASN A 216 -2.22 8.48 -23.47
N GLY A 217 -2.18 9.10 -22.29
CA GLY A 217 -1.91 10.53 -22.12
C GLY A 217 -3.08 11.46 -22.47
N GLN A 218 -4.23 10.92 -22.90
CA GLN A 218 -5.46 11.70 -23.08
C GLN A 218 -6.38 11.52 -21.87
N ILE A 219 -6.90 12.64 -21.38
CA ILE A 219 -7.88 12.66 -20.29
C ILE A 219 -9.26 12.68 -20.94
N GLU A 220 -10.14 11.75 -20.57
CA GLU A 220 -11.49 11.65 -21.10
C GLU A 220 -12.50 11.68 -19.96
N HIS A 221 -13.59 12.43 -20.12
CA HIS A 221 -14.81 12.26 -19.33
C HIS A 221 -15.71 11.24 -20.01
N LEU A 222 -16.00 10.15 -19.31
CA LEU A 222 -16.92 9.11 -19.73
C LEU A 222 -18.21 9.24 -18.94
N ASP A 223 -19.27 9.62 -19.63
CA ASP A 223 -20.62 9.69 -19.07
C ASP A 223 -21.25 8.29 -19.11
N ASN A 224 -21.52 7.71 -17.94
CA ASN A 224 -22.03 6.33 -17.85
C ASN A 224 -23.51 6.22 -18.24
N SER A 225 -24.24 7.34 -18.29
CA SER A 225 -25.66 7.34 -18.66
C SER A 225 -25.89 7.12 -20.16
N ASN A 226 -24.96 7.59 -20.99
CA ASN A 226 -25.07 7.58 -22.45
C ASN A 226 -23.82 7.01 -23.15
N GLY A 227 -22.77 6.67 -22.41
CA GLY A 227 -21.51 6.12 -22.93
C GLY A 227 -20.64 7.14 -23.67
N THR A 228 -20.99 8.43 -23.61
CA THR A 228 -20.28 9.49 -24.35
C THR A 228 -18.91 9.71 -23.74
N ARG A 229 -17.90 9.81 -24.61
CA ARG A 229 -16.52 10.14 -24.24
C ARG A 229 -16.18 11.53 -24.73
N THR A 230 -15.86 12.41 -23.79
CA THR A 230 -15.48 13.79 -24.09
C THR A 230 -14.00 13.97 -23.73
N PRO A 231 -13.13 14.26 -24.71
CA PRO A 231 -11.73 14.53 -24.41
C PRO A 231 -11.59 15.84 -23.64
N LEU A 232 -10.69 15.84 -22.66
CA LEU A 232 -10.37 16.96 -21.80
C LEU A 232 -8.89 17.33 -21.97
N THR A 233 -8.64 18.63 -21.96
CA THR A 233 -7.31 19.22 -22.02
C THR A 233 -7.01 19.99 -20.75
N ASP A 234 -5.76 20.40 -20.55
CA ASP A 234 -5.38 21.25 -19.44
C ASP A 234 -6.27 22.51 -19.34
N GLY A 235 -6.73 22.82 -18.14
CA GLY A 235 -7.66 23.93 -17.88
C GLY A 235 -9.14 23.64 -18.21
N SER A 236 -9.47 22.46 -18.75
CA SER A 236 -10.86 22.09 -19.03
C SER A 236 -11.69 22.09 -17.74
N ARG A 237 -12.90 22.66 -17.82
CA ARG A 237 -13.83 22.76 -16.69
C ARG A 237 -15.09 21.94 -16.96
N LEU A 238 -15.46 21.11 -16.00
CA LEU A 238 -16.72 20.35 -16.01
C LEU A 238 -17.53 20.71 -14.78
N THR A 239 -18.83 20.91 -14.96
CA THR A 239 -19.76 21.10 -13.85
C THR A 239 -20.60 19.84 -13.71
N ILE A 240 -20.53 19.18 -12.55
CA ILE A 240 -21.30 17.96 -12.26
C ILE A 240 -22.04 18.19 -10.95
N GLY A 241 -23.36 18.33 -11.02
CA GLY A 241 -24.17 18.69 -9.86
C GLY A 241 -23.72 20.04 -9.26
N PRO A 242 -23.46 20.13 -7.94
CA PRO A 242 -23.06 21.38 -7.28
C PRO A 242 -21.56 21.70 -7.37
N ILE A 243 -20.73 20.80 -7.91
CA ILE A 243 -19.27 20.97 -7.92
C ILE A 243 -18.74 21.36 -9.29
N GLN A 244 -17.58 22.01 -9.30
CA GLN A 244 -16.76 22.21 -10.50
C GLN A 244 -15.51 21.35 -10.44
N LEU A 245 -15.17 20.77 -11.58
CA LEU A 245 -13.96 20.01 -11.80
C LEU A 245 -13.07 20.78 -12.77
N VAL A 246 -11.80 20.95 -12.45
CA VAL A 246 -10.79 21.57 -13.31
C VAL A 246 -9.68 20.56 -13.57
N VAL A 247 -9.40 20.30 -14.84
CA VAL A 247 -8.32 19.41 -15.24
C VAL A 247 -7.00 20.17 -15.25
N HIS A 248 -5.97 19.58 -14.64
CA HIS A 248 -4.59 20.07 -14.66
C HIS A 248 -3.70 18.96 -15.24
N ALA A 249 -3.26 19.09 -16.49
CA ALA A 249 -2.37 18.14 -17.13
C ALA A 249 -0.93 18.66 -17.09
N THR A 250 0.03 17.80 -16.73
CA THR A 250 1.45 18.14 -16.80
C THR A 250 1.89 17.94 -18.25
N GLN A 251 2.17 19.04 -18.96
CA GLN A 251 2.74 19.00 -20.32
C GLN A 251 4.16 18.45 -20.32
#